data_AF-A0A9E2FQ65-F1
#
_entry.id   AF-A0A9E2FQ65-F1
#
_cell.length_a   1.000
_cell.length_b   1.000
_cell.length_c   1.000
_cell.angle_alpha   90.00
_cell.angle_beta   90.00
_cell.angle_gamma   90.00
#
_symmetry.space_group_name_H-M   'P 1'
#
loop_
_entity.id
_entity.type
_entity.pdbx_description
1 polymer ?
#
loop_
_entity_poly.entity_id
_entity_poly.type
_entity_poly.pdbx_seq_one_letter_code
_entity_poly.pdbx_strand_id
1 'polypeptide(L)'
;RAQLKSEGLTGRAYLEMWCRFPGRGEFFSRGIADPVTGSNDWASCETPFFLKKGEKPDLVRLNLVVAGVGWIWKKPVAGKVWIKNVELLQAPLA
;
A
#
# COMPACT_ATOMS: atom_id res chain seq x y z
N ARG A 1 6.97 5.20 1.13
CA ARG A 1 6.68 5.75 -0.21
C ARG A 1 7.15 4.76 -1.28
N ALA A 2 6.47 4.71 -2.42
CA ALA A 2 6.98 4.08 -3.64
C ALA A 2 6.38 4.76 -4.87
N GLN A 3 6.95 4.52 -6.04
CA GLN A 3 6.32 4.91 -7.31
C GLN A 3 5.68 3.70 -7.98
N LEU A 4 4.43 3.84 -8.40
CA LEU A 4 3.65 2.80 -9.05
C LEU A 4 3.27 3.20 -10.48
N LYS A 5 3.31 2.23 -11.38
CA LYS A 5 2.82 2.34 -12.76
C LYS A 5 1.94 1.12 -13.06
N SER A 6 0.89 1.27 -13.86
CA SER A 6 0.06 0.16 -14.32
C SER A 6 -0.24 0.22 -15.82
N GLU A 7 -0.51 -0.95 -16.38
CA GLU A 7 -0.96 -1.12 -17.76
C GLU A 7 -2.15 -2.08 -17.78
N GLY A 8 -3.30 -1.61 -18.25
CA GLY A 8 -4.50 -2.42 -18.44
C GLY A 8 -5.05 -3.05 -17.16
N LEU A 9 -4.83 -2.44 -15.98
CA LEU A 9 -5.21 -3.01 -14.69
C LEU A 9 -6.74 -3.06 -14.52
N THR A 10 -7.33 -4.26 -14.57
CA THR A 10 -8.74 -4.53 -14.28
C THR A 10 -8.94 -4.77 -12.78
N GLY A 11 -8.62 -3.77 -11.99
CA GLY A 11 -8.62 -3.81 -10.53
C GLY A 11 -7.99 -2.55 -9.97
N ARG A 12 -7.54 -2.64 -8.72
CA ARG A 12 -6.82 -1.57 -8.03
C ARG A 12 -5.53 -2.09 -7.42
N ALA A 13 -4.48 -1.29 -7.49
CA ALA A 13 -3.21 -1.53 -6.85
C ALA A 13 -2.91 -0.41 -5.86
N TYR A 14 -2.48 -0.75 -4.64
CA TYR A 14 -2.14 0.22 -3.61
C TYR A 14 -1.08 -0.32 -2.66
N LEU A 15 -0.41 0.59 -1.95
CA LEU A 15 0.52 0.24 -0.88
C LEU A 15 -0.25 -0.09 0.39
N GLU A 16 0.22 -1.10 1.12
CA GLU A 16 -0.30 -1.46 2.44
C GLU A 16 0.88 -1.68 3.38
N MET A 17 0.88 -0.99 4.51
CA MET A 17 1.91 -1.12 5.54
C MET A 17 1.36 -1.91 6.72
N TRP A 18 2.15 -2.84 7.23
CA TRP A 18 1.89 -3.57 8.47
C TRP A 18 3.02 -3.33 9.46
N CYS A 19 2.65 -3.07 10.70
CA CYS A 19 3.56 -2.89 11.82
C CYS A 19 3.21 -3.93 12.89
N ARG A 20 4.18 -4.76 13.25
CA ARG A 20 4.08 -5.68 14.39
C ARG A 20 4.60 -4.99 15.64
N PHE A 21 3.86 -5.12 16.73
CA PHE A 21 4.26 -4.64 18.04
C PHE A 21 4.38 -5.83 19.00
N PRO A 22 5.53 -5.99 19.68
CA PRO A 22 5.72 -7.06 20.66
C PRO A 22 4.58 -7.11 21.68
N GLY A 23 3.97 -8.29 21.84
CA GLY A 23 2.86 -8.53 22.78
C GLY A 23 1.50 -7.93 22.39
N ARG A 24 1.38 -7.23 21.25
CA ARG A 24 0.13 -6.57 20.81
C ARG A 24 -0.38 -7.04 19.45
N GLY A 25 0.45 -7.73 18.65
CA GLY A 25 0.09 -8.25 17.33
C GLY A 25 0.46 -7.29 16.19
N GLU A 26 -0.20 -7.45 15.05
CA GLU A 26 0.03 -6.63 13.86
C GLU A 26 -1.13 -5.66 13.60
N PHE A 27 -0.78 -4.45 13.19
CA PHE A 27 -1.71 -3.39 12.79
C PHE A 27 -1.34 -2.94 11.39
N PHE A 28 -2.31 -2.41 10.64
CA PHE A 28 -2.09 -2.04 9.24
C PHE A 28 -2.62 -0.66 8.89
N SER A 29 -2.07 -0.10 7.82
CA SER A 29 -2.58 1.06 7.09
C SER A 29 -2.64 0.72 5.60
N ARG A 30 -3.67 1.20 4.89
CA ARG A 30 -3.89 0.91 3.47
C ARG A 30 -4.10 2.18 2.67
N GLY A 31 -3.39 2.32 1.56
CA GLY A 31 -3.59 3.39 0.57
C GLY A 31 -4.83 3.19 -0.31
N ILE A 32 -5.99 2.82 0.26
CA ILE A 32 -7.22 2.56 -0.51
C ILE A 32 -7.81 3.86 -1.09
N ALA A 33 -7.52 5.01 -0.50
CA ALA A 33 -8.04 6.31 -0.96
C ALA A 33 -7.51 6.68 -2.35
N ASP A 34 -6.23 6.39 -2.62
CA ASP A 34 -5.54 6.76 -3.87
C ASP A 34 -4.91 5.54 -4.55
N PRO A 35 -5.72 4.59 -5.04
CA PRO A 35 -5.20 3.42 -5.73
C PRO A 35 -4.81 3.74 -7.17
N VAL A 36 -3.86 2.99 -7.71
CA VAL A 36 -3.61 2.92 -9.14
C VAL A 36 -4.62 1.97 -9.79
N THR A 37 -5.22 2.38 -10.91
CA THR A 37 -6.21 1.61 -11.68
C THR A 37 -5.98 1.81 -13.19
N GLY A 38 -6.48 0.90 -14.04
CA GLY A 38 -6.35 1.02 -15.49
C GLY A 38 -4.90 1.13 -15.97
N SER A 39 -4.64 2.08 -16.86
CA SER A 39 -3.29 2.42 -17.30
C SER A 39 -2.92 3.81 -16.80
N ASN A 40 -1.78 3.92 -16.12
CA ASN A 40 -1.20 5.21 -15.74
C ASN A 40 0.31 5.18 -15.98
N ASP A 41 0.94 6.35 -15.97
CA ASP A 41 2.39 6.43 -15.84
C ASP A 41 2.80 6.47 -14.36
N TRP A 42 4.10 6.55 -14.08
CA TRP A 42 4.64 6.59 -12.73
C TRP A 42 3.96 7.64 -11.84
N ALA A 43 3.25 7.19 -10.81
CA ALA A 43 2.64 8.00 -9.78
C ALA A 43 3.32 7.74 -8.42
N SER A 44 3.50 8.78 -7.61
CA SER A 44 3.99 8.64 -6.24
C SER A 44 2.87 8.19 -5.32
N CYS A 45 3.06 7.09 -4.60
CA CYS A 45 2.11 6.54 -3.66
C CYS A 45 2.73 6.46 -2.26
N GLU A 46 1.93 6.80 -1.25
CA GLU A 46 2.32 6.74 0.14
C GLU A 46 1.22 6.12 1.00
N THR A 47 1.60 5.42 2.06
CA THR A 47 0.66 4.86 3.04
C THR A 47 1.27 5.10 4.41
N PRO A 48 0.81 6.14 5.14
CA PRO A 48 1.35 6.48 6.43
C PRO A 48 0.86 5.50 7.49
N PHE A 49 1.73 5.18 8.45
CA PHE A 49 1.38 4.49 9.70
C PHE A 49 1.77 5.39 10.86
N PHE A 50 0.79 5.85 11.64
CA PHE A 50 1.02 6.77 12.75
C PHE A 50 1.31 6.00 14.04
N LEU A 51 2.48 6.25 14.62
CA LEU A 51 2.87 5.72 15.92
C LEU A 51 2.45 6.70 17.02
N LYS A 52 1.98 6.18 18.16
CA LYS A 52 1.84 6.94 19.40
C LYS A 52 3.16 6.98 20.16
N LYS A 53 3.31 7.96 21.06
CA LYS A 53 4.47 8.05 21.95
C LYS A 53 4.72 6.73 22.69
N GLY A 54 5.94 6.22 22.57
CA GLY A 54 6.36 4.97 23.21
C GLY A 54 6.08 3.70 22.40
N GLU A 55 5.34 3.78 21.30
CA GLU A 55 5.14 2.63 20.40
C GLU A 55 6.40 2.37 19.58
N LYS A 56 6.88 1.13 19.62
CA LYS A 56 8.07 0.67 18.89
C LYS A 56 7.74 -0.63 18.17
N PRO A 57 7.44 -0.59 16.86
CA PRO A 57 7.26 -1.82 16.11
C PRO A 57 8.61 -2.52 15.94
N ASP A 58 8.60 -3.85 15.96
CA ASP A 58 9.79 -4.68 15.77
C ASP A 58 9.85 -5.33 14.37
N LEU A 59 8.76 -5.21 13.59
CA LEU A 59 8.69 -5.56 12.18
C LEU A 59 7.82 -4.56 11.45
N VAL A 60 8.33 -4.04 10.33
CA VAL A 60 7.58 -3.21 9.38
C VAL A 60 7.58 -3.93 8.03
N ARG A 61 6.40 -4.21 7.49
CA ARG A 61 6.21 -4.87 6.20
C ARG A 61 5.43 -3.95 5.27
N LEU A 62 5.97 -3.73 4.08
CA LEU A 62 5.29 -3.01 3.01
C LEU A 62 4.85 -4.00 1.93
N ASN A 63 3.55 -4.00 1.64
CA ASN A 63 2.92 -4.76 0.58
C ASN A 63 2.58 -3.86 -0.59
N LEU A 64 2.66 -4.41 -1.80
CA LEU A 64 1.86 -3.97 -2.94
C LEU A 64 0.64 -4.89 -3.03
N VAL A 65 -0.55 -4.36 -2.75
CA VAL A 65 -1.80 -5.11 -2.85
C VAL A 65 -2.40 -4.88 -4.22
N VAL A 66 -2.72 -5.95 -4.95
CA VAL A 66 -3.48 -5.91 -6.20
C VAL A 66 -4.82 -6.60 -5.96
N ALA A 67 -5.91 -5.84 -6.02
CA ALA A 67 -7.25 -6.30 -5.65
C ALA A 67 -8.26 -6.06 -6.78
N GLY A 68 -9.28 -6.92 -6.87
CA GLY A 68 -10.39 -6.74 -7.81
C GLY A 68 -11.33 -5.61 -7.40
N VAL A 69 -12.17 -5.18 -8.36
CA VAL A 69 -13.35 -4.36 -8.08
C VAL A 69 -14.40 -5.21 -7.38
N GLY A 70 -15.17 -4.61 -6.46
CA GLY A 70 -16.11 -5.30 -5.57
C GLY A 70 -17.14 -6.21 -6.28
N TRP A 71 -17.83 -7.01 -5.46
CA TRP A 71 -18.56 -8.24 -5.81
C TRP A 71 -19.54 -8.22 -7.00
N ILE A 72 -19.90 -7.04 -7.49
CA ILE A 72 -21.01 -6.84 -8.44
C ILE A 72 -20.65 -7.38 -9.85
N TRP A 73 -19.37 -7.59 -10.15
CA TRP A 73 -18.94 -8.31 -11.34
C TRP A 73 -17.70 -9.12 -11.02
N LYS A 74 -17.76 -10.46 -11.04
CA LYS A 74 -16.60 -11.37 -10.88
C LYS A 74 -15.61 -11.25 -12.06
N LYS A 75 -15.09 -10.05 -12.34
CA LYS A 75 -14.05 -9.86 -13.34
C LYS A 75 -12.70 -10.20 -12.70
N PRO A 76 -11.87 -11.02 -13.36
CA PRO A 76 -10.54 -11.31 -12.86
C PRO A 76 -9.70 -10.04 -12.81
N VAL A 77 -8.83 -9.97 -11.81
CA VAL A 77 -7.72 -9.01 -11.81
C VAL A 77 -6.76 -9.42 -12.92
N ALA A 78 -6.53 -8.52 -13.86
CA ALA A 78 -5.59 -8.67 -14.96
C ALA A 78 -4.87 -7.34 -15.19
N GLY A 79 -3.75 -7.38 -15.91
CA GLY A 79 -2.90 -6.22 -16.18
C GLY A 79 -1.54 -6.33 -15.51
N LYS A 80 -0.72 -5.29 -15.68
CA LYS A 80 0.63 -5.21 -15.13
C LYS A 80 0.73 -4.06 -14.14
N VAL A 81 1.55 -4.25 -13.10
CA VAL A 81 1.91 -3.21 -12.15
C VAL A 81 3.42 -3.26 -11.96
N TRP A 82 4.06 -2.10 -12.01
CA TRP A 82 5.47 -1.93 -11.68
C TRP A 82 5.61 -1.09 -10.43
N ILE A 83 6.66 -1.37 -9.67
CA ILE A 83 7.04 -0.63 -8.48
C ILE A 83 8.51 -0.27 -8.57
N LYS A 84 8.87 0.96 -8.19
CA LYS A 84 10.25 1.41 -8.03
C LYS A 84 10.37 2.41 -6.89
N ASN A 85 11.60 2.73 -6.50
CA ASN A 85 11.92 3.74 -5.49
C ASN A 85 11.16 3.50 -4.18
N VAL A 86 11.24 2.25 -3.69
CA VAL A 86 10.59 1.83 -2.44
C VAL A 86 11.41 2.32 -1.26
N GLU A 87 10.79 3.15 -0.43
CA GLU A 87 11.46 3.83 0.67
C GLU A 87 10.59 3.80 1.92
N LEU A 88 11.21 3.47 3.06
CA LEU A 88 10.64 3.72 4.37
C LEU A 88 11.06 5.13 4.80
N LEU A 89 10.08 6.00 5.04
CA LEU A 89 10.29 7.37 5.48
C LEU A 89 9.86 7.49 6.94
N GLN A 90 10.61 8.28 7.71
CA GLN A 90 10.26 8.63 9.08
C GLN A 90 9.98 10.14 9.14
N ALA A 91 8.81 10.52 9.65
CA ALA A 91 8.49 11.89 10.02
C ALA A 91 8.59 12.04 11.54
N PRO A 92 8.86 13.25 12.07
CA PRO A 92 8.73 13.53 13.50
C PRO A 92 7.33 13.14 14.00
N LEU A 93 7.25 12.64 15.23
CA LEU A 93 5.96 12.47 15.89
C LEU A 93 5.32 13.86 16.06
N ALA A 94 4.10 14.03 15.54
CA ALA A 94 3.28 15.20 15.79
C ALA A 94 2.74 15.20 17.23
#